data_AF-A0A820M935-F1
#
_entry.id   AF-A0A820M935-F1
#
_cell.length_a   1.000
_cell.length_b   1.000
_cell.length_c   1.000
_cell.angle_alpha   90.00
_cell.angle_beta   90.00
_cell.angle_gamma   90.00
#
_symmetry.space_group_name_H-M   'P 1'
#
loop_
_entity.id
_entity.type
_entity.pdbx_description
1 polymer ?
#
loop_
_entity_poly.entity_id
_entity_poly.type
_entity_poly.pdbx_seq_one_letter_code
_entity_poly.pdbx_strand_id
1 'polypeptide(L)'
;MDVGPKRDLLGDLANAIRSRTNITFGLYHSMYEWFHPLYLEDKKNGFKTQFLPNMKTLPELKEIVETYKPSVIWSDGDWEAPDTYWNSTGFLAWLYNESPVKDTVVVNDRWGNGIPCNH
;
A
#
# COMPACT_ATOMS: atom_id res chain seq x y z
N MET A 1 -5.50 0.70 -18.10
CA MET A 1 -4.26 1.06 -18.85
C MET A 1 -4.60 2.16 -19.86
N ASP A 2 -5.11 3.28 -19.38
CA ASP A 2 -5.94 4.18 -20.21
C ASP A 2 -5.26 5.50 -20.58
N VAL A 3 -4.13 5.82 -19.94
CA VAL A 3 -3.31 7.01 -20.23
C VAL A 3 -1.82 6.70 -20.07
N GLY A 4 -0.94 7.48 -20.71
CA GLY A 4 0.51 7.30 -20.60
C GLY A 4 1.06 6.11 -21.39
N PRO A 5 2.13 5.43 -20.92
CA PRO A 5 2.90 4.42 -21.68
C PRO A 5 2.14 3.18 -22.18
N LYS A 6 0.84 3.03 -21.86
CA LYS A 6 -0.01 1.87 -22.22
C LYS A 6 0.63 0.53 -21.87
N ARG A 7 1.32 0.49 -20.74
CA ARG A 7 2.16 -0.63 -20.31
C ARG A 7 2.08 -0.80 -18.79
N ASP A 8 2.12 -2.04 -18.33
CA ASP A 8 2.25 -2.36 -16.92
C ASP A 8 3.71 -2.24 -16.48
N LEU A 9 4.09 -1.01 -16.10
CA LEU A 9 5.46 -0.71 -15.70
C LEU A 9 5.91 -1.50 -14.47
N LEU A 10 5.00 -1.78 -13.54
CA LEU A 10 5.31 -2.54 -12.32
C LEU A 10 5.56 -4.01 -12.66
N GLY A 11 4.69 -4.62 -13.46
CA GLY A 11 4.84 -5.99 -13.91
C GLY A 11 6.11 -6.20 -14.73
N ASP A 12 6.39 -5.29 -15.65
CA ASP A 12 7.61 -5.32 -16.46
C ASP A 12 8.88 -5.20 -15.63
N LEU A 13 8.90 -4.27 -14.67
CA LEU A 13 10.03 -4.09 -13.76
C LEU A 13 10.22 -5.31 -12.85
N ALA A 14 9.14 -5.83 -12.27
CA ALA A 14 9.17 -7.01 -11.43
C ALA A 14 9.74 -8.22 -12.18
N ASN A 15 9.28 -8.43 -13.42
CA ASN A 15 9.76 -9.52 -14.27
C ASN A 15 11.24 -9.35 -14.64
N ALA A 16 11.67 -8.13 -14.98
CA ALA A 16 13.06 -7.85 -15.32
C ALA A 16 14.00 -8.10 -14.12
N ILE A 17 13.63 -7.63 -12.92
CA ILE A 17 14.41 -7.83 -11.70
C ILE A 17 14.54 -9.32 -11.40
N ARG A 18 13.43 -10.07 -11.39
CA ARG A 18 13.42 -11.50 -11.06
C ARG A 18 14.15 -12.38 -12.07
N SER A 19 14.06 -12.06 -13.36
CA SER A 19 14.64 -12.90 -14.41
C SER A 19 16.09 -12.59 -14.74
N ARG A 20 16.60 -11.41 -14.37
CA ARG A 20 17.92 -10.93 -14.81
C ARG A 20 18.87 -10.56 -13.67
N THR A 21 18.40 -10.58 -12.43
CA THR A 21 19.18 -10.13 -11.27
C THR A 21 18.92 -11.02 -10.06
N ASN A 22 19.72 -10.84 -9.00
CA ASN A 22 19.50 -11.44 -7.68
C ASN A 22 18.93 -10.41 -6.68
N ILE A 23 18.33 -9.31 -7.16
CA ILE A 23 17.78 -8.25 -6.31
C ILE A 23 16.38 -8.65 -5.83
N THR A 24 16.10 -8.42 -4.55
CA THR A 24 14.77 -8.58 -3.97
C THR A 24 13.85 -7.47 -4.45
N PHE A 25 12.67 -7.83 -4.99
CA PHE A 25 11.69 -6.88 -5.48
C PHE A 25 10.75 -6.40 -4.37
N GLY A 26 10.65 -5.08 -4.19
CA GLY A 26 9.74 -4.42 -3.26
C GLY A 26 8.92 -3.34 -3.96
N LEU A 27 7.80 -2.95 -3.36
CA LEU A 27 6.93 -1.89 -3.86
C LEU A 27 6.72 -0.80 -2.82
N TYR A 28 6.77 0.44 -3.29
CA TYR A 28 6.36 1.63 -2.53
C TYR A 28 4.90 1.95 -2.84
N HIS A 29 4.13 2.31 -1.82
CA HIS A 29 2.75 2.75 -1.96
C HIS A 29 2.46 3.98 -1.08
N SER A 30 1.98 5.07 -1.70
CA SER A 30 1.51 6.24 -0.96
C SER A 30 0.08 6.01 -0.48
N MET A 31 -0.13 5.94 0.84
CA MET A 31 -1.49 5.95 1.40
C MET A 31 -2.14 7.33 1.26
N TYR A 32 -1.32 8.38 1.28
CA TYR A 32 -1.74 9.76 1.13
C TYR A 32 -2.08 10.13 -0.31
N GLU A 33 -3.16 10.89 -0.48
CA GLU A 33 -3.73 11.25 -1.78
C GLU A 33 -4.11 12.75 -1.82
N TRP A 34 -3.23 13.60 -2.35
CA TRP A 34 -3.35 15.07 -2.27
C TRP A 34 -4.69 15.65 -2.75
N PHE A 35 -5.25 15.08 -3.82
CA PHE A 35 -6.38 15.67 -4.53
C PHE A 35 -7.55 14.71 -4.72
N HIS A 36 -7.47 13.50 -4.17
CA HIS A 36 -8.54 12.52 -4.34
C HIS A 36 -9.80 13.00 -3.58
N PRO A 37 -10.98 13.11 -4.22
CA PRO A 37 -12.17 13.67 -3.59
C PRO A 37 -12.55 12.97 -2.28
N LEU A 38 -12.45 11.63 -2.22
CA LEU A 38 -12.73 10.86 -1.00
C LEU A 38 -11.73 11.17 0.12
N TYR A 39 -10.46 11.43 -0.23
CA TYR A 39 -9.46 11.81 0.77
C TYR A 39 -9.77 13.18 1.35
N LEU A 40 -10.10 14.15 0.48
CA LEU A 40 -10.45 15.50 0.90
C LEU A 40 -11.71 15.51 1.77
N GLU A 41 -12.68 14.63 1.47
CA GLU A 41 -13.89 14.45 2.27
C GLU A 41 -13.59 13.88 3.66
N ASP A 42 -12.84 12.77 3.73
CA ASP A 42 -12.41 12.17 4.99
C ASP A 42 -11.57 13.16 5.80
N LYS A 43 -10.61 13.85 5.17
CA LYS A 43 -9.77 14.87 5.82
C LYS A 43 -10.60 16.01 6.38
N LYS A 44 -11.58 16.52 5.62
CA LYS A 44 -12.48 17.61 6.07
C LYS A 44 -13.30 17.22 7.30
N ASN A 45 -13.65 15.93 7.45
CA ASN A 45 -14.39 15.44 8.60
C ASN A 45 -13.48 14.95 9.76
N GLY A 46 -12.16 15.13 9.64
CA GLY A 46 -11.19 14.72 10.65
C GLY A 46 -10.98 13.22 10.71
N PHE A 47 -11.02 12.54 9.56
CA PHE A 47 -10.80 11.11 9.39
C PHE A 47 -11.78 10.24 10.19
N LYS A 48 -13.03 10.70 10.35
CA LYS A 48 -14.11 9.98 11.06
C LYS A 48 -14.83 8.98 10.18
N THR A 49 -14.71 9.13 8.86
CA THR A 49 -15.13 8.13 7.87
C THR A 49 -13.88 7.53 7.23
N GLN A 50 -14.04 6.39 6.55
CA GLN A 50 -12.96 5.67 5.90
C GLN A 50 -13.31 5.44 4.41
N PHE A 51 -13.79 6.48 3.72
CA PHE A 51 -14.20 6.32 2.32
C PHE A 51 -13.00 6.05 1.42
N LEU A 52 -11.92 6.81 1.54
CA LEU A 52 -10.73 6.59 0.71
C LEU A 52 -10.12 5.19 0.99
N PRO A 53 -9.81 4.79 2.23
CA PRO A 53 -9.18 3.51 2.48
C PRO A 53 -10.00 2.33 1.97
N ASN A 54 -11.32 2.35 2.20
CA ASN A 54 -12.19 1.24 1.81
C ASN A 54 -12.42 1.14 0.30
N MET A 55 -12.51 2.28 -0.39
CA MET A 55 -12.87 2.31 -1.82
C MET A 55 -11.65 2.32 -2.75
N LYS A 56 -10.46 2.65 -2.24
CA LYS A 56 -9.27 2.85 -3.05
C LYS A 56 -8.01 2.25 -2.43
N THR A 57 -7.52 2.80 -1.32
CA THR A 57 -6.18 2.47 -0.80
C THR A 57 -6.03 0.98 -0.47
N LEU A 58 -7.00 0.37 0.23
CA LEU A 58 -6.94 -1.04 0.62
C LEU A 58 -7.14 -2.00 -0.56
N PRO A 59 -8.12 -1.79 -1.47
CA PRO A 59 -8.20 -2.57 -2.70
C PRO A 59 -6.90 -2.52 -3.53
N GLU A 60 -6.31 -1.34 -3.71
CA GLU A 60 -5.05 -1.17 -4.46
C GLU A 60 -3.88 -1.89 -3.79
N LEU A 61 -3.75 -1.77 -2.47
CA LEU A 61 -2.73 -2.49 -1.69
C LEU A 61 -2.87 -4.02 -1.82
N LYS A 62 -4.10 -4.54 -1.81
CA LYS A 62 -4.34 -5.98 -2.04
C LYS A 62 -4.00 -6.38 -3.47
N GLU A 63 -4.42 -5.59 -4.45
CA GLU A 63 -4.14 -5.83 -5.87
C GLU A 63 -2.64 -5.90 -6.15
N ILE A 64 -1.83 -4.97 -5.62
CA ILE A 64 -0.38 -4.99 -5.83
C ILE A 64 0.28 -6.22 -5.19
N VAL A 65 -0.21 -6.65 -4.02
CA VAL A 65 0.30 -7.83 -3.32
C VAL A 65 -0.02 -9.10 -4.10
N GLU A 66 -1.28 -9.25 -4.54
CA GLU A 66 -1.74 -10.43 -5.27
C GLU A 66 -1.10 -10.53 -6.66
N THR A 67 -1.00 -9.41 -7.37
CA THR A 67 -0.51 -9.35 -8.75
C THR A 67 1.00 -9.45 -8.80
N TYR A 68 1.70 -8.62 -8.02
CA TYR A 68 3.15 -8.47 -8.16
C TYR A 68 3.93 -9.26 -7.14
N LYS A 69 3.31 -9.78 -6.05
CA LYS A 69 3.97 -10.59 -5.01
C LYS A 69 5.30 -9.98 -4.53
N PRO A 70 5.32 -8.71 -4.11
CA PRO A 70 6.55 -8.08 -3.65
C PRO A 70 7.00 -8.69 -2.32
N SER A 71 8.32 -8.69 -2.09
CA SER A 71 8.91 -9.11 -0.81
C SER A 71 8.96 -7.96 0.21
N VAL A 72 8.74 -6.72 -0.23
CA VAL A 72 8.65 -5.55 0.65
C VAL A 72 7.44 -4.73 0.23
N ILE A 73 6.56 -4.39 1.18
CA ILE A 73 5.56 -3.33 1.01
C ILE A 73 6.01 -2.14 1.85
N TRP A 74 6.31 -1.04 1.18
CA TRP A 74 6.79 0.18 1.80
C TRP A 74 5.70 1.24 1.73
N SER A 75 5.01 1.48 2.84
CA SER A 75 3.93 2.48 2.92
C SER A 75 4.49 3.88 3.23
N ASP A 76 3.82 4.93 2.77
CA ASP A 76 4.11 6.32 3.14
C ASP A 76 2.82 7.14 3.25
N GLY A 77 2.90 8.34 3.85
CA GLY A 77 1.72 9.20 4.00
C GLY A 77 1.01 9.10 5.34
N ASP A 78 1.67 8.52 6.33
CA ASP A 78 1.13 8.21 7.65
C ASP A 78 0.92 9.43 8.55
N TRP A 79 1.56 10.57 8.28
CA TRP A 79 1.61 11.72 9.19
C TRP A 79 0.26 12.43 9.43
N GLU A 80 -0.73 12.31 8.53
CA GLU A 80 -2.01 13.03 8.69
C GLU A 80 -3.08 12.25 9.44
N ALA A 81 -3.07 10.92 9.37
CA ALA A 81 -4.19 10.10 9.86
C ALA A 81 -3.70 8.86 10.65
N PRO A 82 -4.45 8.44 11.68
CA PRO A 82 -4.07 7.29 12.50
C PRO A 82 -4.19 5.98 11.73
N ASP A 83 -3.52 4.93 12.22
CA ASP A 83 -3.59 3.55 11.71
C ASP A 83 -5.03 3.01 11.65
N THR A 84 -5.88 3.44 12.58
CA THR A 84 -7.30 3.11 12.63
C THR A 84 -8.08 3.63 11.43
N TYR A 85 -7.78 4.84 10.94
CA TYR A 85 -8.38 5.37 9.71
C TYR A 85 -7.95 4.56 8.49
N TRP A 86 -6.66 4.26 8.38
CA TRP A 86 -6.12 3.46 7.26
C TRP A 86 -6.56 1.99 7.31
N ASN A 87 -7.09 1.52 8.44
CA ASN A 87 -7.31 0.09 8.73
C ASN A 87 -6.04 -0.74 8.51
N SER A 88 -4.90 -0.19 8.94
CA SER A 88 -3.59 -0.80 8.73
C SER A 88 -3.47 -2.15 9.41
N THR A 89 -4.01 -2.30 10.62
CA THR A 89 -4.02 -3.58 11.33
C THR A 89 -4.81 -4.64 10.58
N GLY A 90 -5.95 -4.30 9.97
CA GLY A 90 -6.72 -5.20 9.13
C GLY A 90 -5.97 -5.62 7.87
N PHE A 91 -5.31 -4.67 7.19
CA PHE A 91 -4.48 -4.99 6.03
C PHE A 91 -3.29 -5.88 6.39
N LEU A 92 -2.54 -5.52 7.45
CA LEU A 92 -1.37 -6.27 7.89
C LEU A 92 -1.73 -7.67 8.39
N ALA A 93 -2.87 -7.83 9.08
CA ALA A 93 -3.38 -9.14 9.47
C ALA A 93 -3.65 -10.01 8.24
N TRP A 94 -4.30 -9.48 7.21
CA TRP A 94 -4.49 -10.21 5.94
C TRP A 94 -3.15 -10.50 5.25
N LEU A 95 -2.23 -9.53 5.23
CA LEU A 95 -0.92 -9.64 4.59
C LEU A 95 -0.12 -10.81 5.18
N TYR A 96 -0.09 -10.93 6.50
CA TYR A 96 0.71 -11.95 7.20
C TYR A 96 0.01 -13.29 7.41
N ASN A 97 -1.33 -13.37 7.27
CA ASN A 97 -2.05 -14.63 7.48
C ASN A 97 -2.50 -15.29 6.17
N GLU A 98 -2.91 -14.49 5.18
CA GLU A 98 -3.69 -14.99 4.03
C GLU A 98 -3.05 -14.68 2.68
N SER A 99 -2.22 -13.64 2.58
CA SER A 99 -1.65 -13.21 1.30
C SER A 99 -0.71 -14.25 0.65
N PRO A 100 -0.51 -14.20 -0.67
CA PRO A 100 0.42 -15.11 -1.37
C PRO A 100 1.89 -14.89 -1.02
N VAL A 101 2.22 -13.86 -0.24
CA VAL A 101 3.59 -13.50 0.17
C VAL A 101 3.79 -13.56 1.68
N LYS A 102 2.79 -14.03 2.43
CA LYS A 102 2.74 -14.04 3.89
C LYS A 102 4.00 -14.55 4.60
N ASP A 103 4.67 -15.54 4.00
CA ASP A 103 5.85 -16.19 4.61
C ASP A 103 7.16 -15.41 4.39
N THR A 104 7.15 -14.37 3.55
CA THR A 104 8.37 -13.68 3.10
C THR A 104 8.29 -12.16 3.10
N VAL A 105 7.09 -11.59 3.06
CA VAL A 105 6.90 -10.15 2.96
C VAL A 105 7.34 -9.44 4.23
N VAL A 106 7.98 -8.29 4.08
CA VAL A 106 8.26 -7.37 5.19
C VAL A 106 7.66 -5.99 4.91
N VAL A 107 7.38 -5.25 5.98
CA VAL A 107 6.84 -3.89 5.90
C VAL A 107 7.72 -2.90 6.68
N ASN A 108 7.61 -1.62 6.37
CA ASN A 108 8.19 -0.54 7.19
C ASN A 108 7.24 -0.13 8.33
N ASP A 109 7.57 0.93 9.05
CA ASP A 109 6.86 1.42 10.24
C ASP A 109 5.91 2.61 9.97
N ARG A 110 5.57 2.89 8.71
CA ARG A 110 4.75 4.05 8.31
C ARG A 110 3.30 3.68 8.03
N TRP A 111 2.63 3.08 9.01
CA TRP A 111 1.26 2.58 8.86
C TRP A 111 0.21 3.43 9.58
N GLY A 112 0.58 4.60 10.08
CA GLY A 112 -0.34 5.57 10.70
C GLY A 112 0.41 6.58 11.55
N ASN A 113 -0.25 7.68 11.88
CA ASN A 113 0.34 8.72 12.71
C ASN A 113 0.71 8.15 14.09
N GLY A 114 1.96 8.35 14.50
CA GLY A 114 2.49 7.87 15.78
C GLY A 114 3.00 6.43 15.74
N ILE A 115 2.90 5.73 14.61
CA ILE A 115 3.41 4.36 14.44
C ILE A 115 4.92 4.29 14.19
N PRO A 116 5.59 5.25 13.51
CA PRO A 116 7.03 5.15 13.31
C PRO A 116 7.78 4.94 14.63
N CYS A 117 8.70 3.97 14.64
CA CYS A 117 9.44 3.47 15.81
C CYS A 117 8.59 2.86 16.96
N ASN A 118 7.29 2.64 16.75
CA ASN A 118 6.34 2.08 17.74
C ASN A 118 5.49 0.92 17.18
N HIS A 119 5.86 0.37 16.01
CA HIS A 119 5.15 -0.72 15.32
C HIS A 119 5.50 -2.12 15.88
#